data_AF-A0A7D9JVS3-F1
#
_entry.id   AF-A0A7D9JVS3-F1
#
_cell.length_a   1.000
_cell.length_b   1.000
_cell.length_c   1.000
_cell.angle_alpha   90.00
_cell.angle_beta   90.00
_cell.angle_gamma   90.00
#
_symmetry.space_group_name_H-M   'P 1'
#
loop_
_entity.id
_entity.type
_entity.pdbx_description
1 polymer ?
#
loop_
_entity_poly.entity_id
_entity_poly.type
_entity_poly.pdbx_seq_one_letter_code
_entity_poly.pdbx_strand_id
1 'polypeptide(L)'
;TGEPKLSSLVTNRLYSFIWETKEACRIEPKNDESGCHDKDTRIYLLKTPDKKGYTIPGPDGGSITLGICQNITCGNEKASTACFIKNGVAVSIGRSAKSTLEHGSNVNTLTYR
;
A
#
# COMPACT_ATOMS: atom_id res chain seq x y z
N THR A 1 4.85 21.43 -10.65
CA THR A 1 3.38 21.49 -10.58
C THR A 1 2.96 22.56 -11.57
N GLY A 2 2.01 22.31 -12.47
CA GLY A 2 1.62 23.28 -13.49
C GLY A 2 0.84 24.47 -12.89
N GLU A 3 0.70 25.56 -13.64
CA GLU A 3 -0.17 26.70 -13.30
C GLU A 3 -1.49 26.60 -14.08
N PRO A 4 -2.66 26.91 -13.48
CA PRO A 4 -3.94 26.88 -14.18
C PRO A 4 -4.01 27.97 -15.26
N LYS A 5 -4.45 27.62 -16.46
CA LYS A 5 -4.60 28.53 -17.60
C LYS A 5 -6.07 28.78 -17.89
N LEU A 6 -6.43 30.02 -18.19
CA LEU A 6 -7.78 30.36 -18.64
C LEU A 6 -8.05 29.63 -19.98
N SER A 7 -9.08 28.80 -20.00
CA SER A 7 -9.45 28.00 -21.18
C SER A 7 -10.49 28.72 -22.03
N SER A 8 -11.58 29.17 -21.42
CA SER A 8 -12.63 29.91 -22.11
C SER A 8 -13.57 30.65 -21.14
N LEU A 9 -14.22 31.69 -21.65
CA LEU A 9 -15.42 32.28 -21.04
C LEU A 9 -16.62 31.49 -21.54
N VAL A 10 -17.22 30.68 -20.67
CA VAL A 10 -18.40 29.87 -21.03
C VAL A 10 -19.64 30.77 -21.15
N THR A 11 -19.71 31.84 -20.35
CA THR A 11 -20.65 32.99 -20.45
C THR A 11 -20.04 34.22 -19.75
N ASN A 12 -20.70 35.39 -19.78
CA ASN A 12 -20.24 36.64 -19.16
C ASN A 12 -20.06 36.61 -17.62
N ARG A 13 -20.32 35.47 -16.96
CA ARG A 13 -20.10 35.24 -15.52
C ARG A 13 -19.46 33.89 -15.19
N LEU A 14 -19.05 33.11 -16.19
CA LEU A 14 -18.48 31.78 -15.98
C LEU A 14 -17.12 31.66 -16.67
N TYR A 15 -16.08 31.51 -15.86
CA TYR A 15 -14.71 31.35 -16.29
C TYR A 15 -14.30 29.88 -16.14
N SER A 16 -13.77 29.30 -17.22
CA SER A 16 -13.23 27.94 -17.20
C SER A 16 -11.71 28.00 -17.23
N PHE A 17 -11.07 27.21 -16.37
CA PHE A 17 -9.62 27.08 -16.31
C PHE A 17 -9.25 25.62 -16.55
N ILE A 18 -8.18 25.40 -17.33
CA ILE A 18 -7.55 24.09 -17.47
C ILE A 18 -6.31 24.07 -16.59
N TRP A 19 -6.20 23.04 -15.76
CA TRP A 19 -5.06 22.86 -14.88
C TRP A 19 -4.45 21.47 -15.09
N GLU A 20 -3.33 21.44 -15.81
CA GLU A 20 -2.57 20.20 -16.05
C GLU A 20 -1.58 19.99 -14.90
N THR A 21 -1.93 19.05 -14.01
CA THR A 21 -1.14 18.73 -12.82
C THR A 21 -0.77 17.25 -12.81
N LYS A 22 0.30 16.89 -12.09
CA LYS A 22 0.67 15.48 -11.93
C LYS A 22 -0.38 14.73 -11.09
N GLU A 23 -1.06 15.47 -10.23
CA GLU A 23 -2.12 15.07 -9.32
C GLU A 23 -3.44 14.76 -10.06
N ALA A 24 -3.64 15.33 -11.26
CA ALA A 24 -4.78 15.03 -12.13
C ALA A 24 -4.59 13.73 -12.95
N CYS A 25 -3.37 13.18 -12.99
CA CYS A 25 -3.14 11.89 -13.63
C CYS A 25 -3.92 10.79 -12.89
N ARG A 26 -4.59 9.92 -13.65
CA ARG A 26 -5.21 8.72 -13.08
C ARG A 26 -4.13 7.92 -12.37
N ILE A 27 -4.38 7.59 -11.10
CA ILE A 27 -3.60 6.60 -10.39
C ILE A 27 -3.91 5.27 -11.07
N GLU A 28 -3.06 4.86 -12.01
CA GLU A 28 -3.12 3.51 -12.56
C GLU A 28 -2.54 2.54 -11.53
N PRO A 29 -3.25 1.45 -11.19
CA PRO A 29 -2.69 0.44 -10.30
C PRO A 29 -1.46 -0.16 -10.99
N LYS A 30 -0.28 0.18 -10.48
CA LYS A 30 0.99 -0.38 -10.93
C LYS A 30 1.36 -1.54 -10.03
N ASN A 31 1.54 -2.72 -10.61
CA ASN A 31 2.14 -3.85 -9.92
C ASN A 31 3.64 -3.59 -9.73
N ASP A 32 4.01 -2.73 -8.78
CA ASP A 32 5.42 -2.58 -8.43
C ASP A 32 5.90 -3.88 -7.78
N GLU A 33 6.87 -4.54 -8.42
CA GLU A 33 7.46 -5.82 -7.98
C GLU A 33 8.24 -5.71 -6.65
N SER A 34 8.33 -4.50 -6.09
CA SER A 34 8.79 -4.23 -4.73
C SER A 34 7.71 -3.46 -3.98
N GLY A 35 6.62 -4.13 -3.60
CA GLY A 35 5.36 -3.57 -3.05
C GLY A 35 5.42 -2.68 -1.80
N CYS A 36 6.57 -2.12 -1.46
CA CYS A 36 6.80 -1.20 -0.36
C CYS A 36 7.38 0.15 -0.81
N HIS A 37 7.66 0.27 -2.09
CA HIS A 37 8.19 1.49 -2.67
C HIS A 37 7.47 1.76 -3.97
N ASP A 38 6.65 2.81 -3.99
CA ASP A 38 6.16 3.37 -5.25
C ASP A 38 7.23 4.32 -5.79
N LYS A 39 7.85 3.93 -6.90
CA LYS A 39 8.90 4.74 -7.54
C LYS A 39 8.35 5.97 -8.26
N ASP A 40 7.08 5.97 -8.63
CA ASP A 40 6.46 6.99 -9.47
C ASP A 40 5.81 8.11 -8.64
N THR A 41 5.15 7.77 -7.54
CA THR A 41 4.54 8.77 -6.65
C THR A 41 5.50 9.27 -5.57
N ARG A 42 6.64 8.58 -5.36
CA ARG A 42 7.54 8.77 -4.21
C ARG A 42 6.82 8.65 -2.85
N ILE A 43 5.64 8.05 -2.84
CA ILE A 43 4.89 7.80 -1.62
C ILE A 43 5.45 6.53 -0.98
N TYR A 44 6.01 6.71 0.21
CA TYR A 44 6.42 5.60 1.06
C TYR A 44 5.19 5.12 1.81
N LEU A 45 4.68 3.94 1.48
CA LEU A 45 3.69 3.27 2.34
C LEU A 45 4.35 2.92 3.67
N LEU A 46 4.06 3.78 4.64
CA LEU A 46 4.36 3.67 6.05
C LEU A 46 5.87 3.56 6.35
N LYS A 47 6.41 4.67 6.83
CA LYS A 47 7.76 4.81 7.36
C LYS A 47 7.94 3.82 8.52
N THR A 48 8.51 2.65 8.22
CA THR A 48 9.00 1.60 9.13
C THR A 48 8.06 1.27 10.31
N PRO A 49 7.26 0.21 10.20
CA PRO A 49 6.63 -0.37 11.38
C PRO A 49 7.67 -0.76 12.42
N ASP A 50 7.24 -0.78 13.68
CA ASP A 50 7.99 -1.37 14.77
C ASP A 50 8.53 -2.76 14.33
N LYS A 51 9.80 -3.07 14.61
CA LYS A 51 10.50 -4.27 14.08
C LYS A 51 9.80 -5.59 14.46
N LYS A 52 8.86 -5.53 15.41
CA LYS A 52 8.06 -6.65 15.92
C LYS A 52 6.82 -6.96 15.06
N GLY A 53 6.44 -6.08 14.12
CA GLY A 53 5.20 -6.19 13.36
C GLY A 53 3.96 -5.82 14.19
N TYR A 54 2.78 -5.88 13.56
CA TYR A 54 1.49 -5.61 14.18
C TYR A 54 0.78 -6.92 14.48
N THR A 55 0.21 -7.06 15.67
CA THR A 55 -0.64 -8.23 15.99
C THR A 55 -2.10 -7.81 15.97
N ILE A 56 -2.91 -8.51 15.19
CA ILE A 56 -4.35 -8.29 15.04
C ILE A 56 -5.12 -9.58 15.35
N PRO A 57 -6.40 -9.49 15.77
CA PRO A 57 -7.27 -10.65 15.87
C PRO A 57 -7.38 -11.36 14.52
N GLY A 58 -7.21 -12.68 14.53
CA GLY A 58 -7.41 -13.55 13.37
C GLY A 58 -8.72 -14.33 13.47
N PRO A 59 -9.05 -15.12 12.43
CA PRO A 59 -10.21 -16.00 12.46
C PRO A 59 -10.12 -17.06 13.57
N ASP A 60 -11.29 -17.54 14.01
CA ASP A 60 -11.46 -18.64 14.95
C ASP A 60 -10.64 -18.53 16.25
N GLY A 61 -10.53 -17.32 16.79
CA GLY A 61 -9.80 -17.03 18.04
C GLY A 61 -8.28 -17.08 17.92
N GLY A 62 -7.74 -17.16 16.70
CA GLY A 62 -6.30 -17.00 16.46
C GLY A 62 -5.88 -15.53 16.41
N SER A 63 -4.58 -15.30 16.21
CA SER A 63 -4.00 -13.98 16.00
C SER A 63 -3.15 -13.97 14.73
N ILE A 64 -3.08 -12.82 14.06
CA ILE A 64 -2.18 -12.61 12.92
C ILE A 64 -1.13 -11.59 13.33
N THR A 65 0.14 -11.97 13.24
CA THR A 65 1.26 -11.02 13.30
C THR A 65 1.66 -10.65 11.88
N LEU A 66 1.67 -9.36 11.55
CA LEU A 66 1.90 -8.81 10.22
C LEU A 66 3.09 -7.84 10.24
N GLY A 67 4.13 -8.16 9.47
CA GLY A 67 5.24 -7.26 9.17
C GLY A 67 4.98 -6.52 7.86
N ILE A 68 4.36 -5.35 7.93
CA ILE A 68 4.19 -4.52 6.73
C ILE A 68 5.56 -4.19 6.17
N CYS A 69 5.81 -4.62 4.94
CA CYS A 69 7.05 -4.32 4.21
C CYS A 69 8.34 -4.85 4.83
N GLN A 70 8.22 -5.86 5.69
CA GLN A 70 9.36 -6.47 6.35
C GLN A 70 9.12 -7.96 6.59
N ASN A 71 10.22 -8.68 6.80
CA ASN A 71 10.15 -10.05 7.26
C ASN A 71 9.98 -10.08 8.79
N ILE A 72 9.19 -11.03 9.25
CA ILE A 72 9.01 -11.42 10.64
C ILE A 72 9.35 -12.91 10.79
N THR A 73 9.59 -13.32 12.03
CA THR A 73 9.77 -14.74 12.35
C THR A 73 8.40 -15.37 12.65
N CYS A 74 8.09 -16.46 11.97
CA CYS A 74 6.87 -17.25 12.15
C CYS A 74 7.24 -18.71 12.39
N GLY A 75 7.27 -19.13 13.67
CA GLY A 75 7.81 -20.44 14.04
C GLY A 75 9.26 -20.58 13.58
N ASN A 76 9.53 -21.54 12.70
CA ASN A 76 10.87 -21.78 12.12
C ASN A 76 11.15 -20.96 10.84
N GLU A 77 10.13 -20.32 10.25
CA GLU A 77 10.27 -19.51 9.04
C GLU A 77 10.69 -18.08 9.40
N LYS A 78 11.86 -17.64 8.92
CA LYS A 78 12.42 -16.30 9.20
C LYS A 78 12.13 -15.29 8.09
N ALA A 79 11.59 -15.74 6.95
CA ALA A 79 11.27 -14.91 5.79
C ALA A 79 9.75 -14.75 5.58
N SER A 80 8.96 -14.87 6.65
CA SER A 80 7.51 -14.63 6.59
C SER A 80 7.20 -13.14 6.66
N THR A 81 6.10 -12.66 6.09
CA THR A 81 5.59 -11.29 6.30
C THR A 81 4.31 -11.30 7.14
N ALA A 82 3.63 -12.44 7.24
CA ALA A 82 2.39 -12.60 7.97
C ALA A 82 2.34 -14.00 8.59
N CYS A 83 2.02 -14.07 9.87
CA CYS A 83 2.02 -15.29 10.67
C CYS A 83 0.69 -15.46 11.37
N PHE A 84 -0.05 -16.53 11.08
CA PHE A 84 -1.23 -16.91 11.84
C PHE A 84 -0.82 -17.80 13.01
N ILE A 85 -1.27 -17.46 14.21
CA ILE A 85 -0.95 -18.18 15.44
C ILE A 85 -2.26 -18.62 16.10
N LYS A 86 -2.39 -19.92 16.37
CA LYS A 86 -3.54 -20.49 17.10
C LYS A 86 -3.07 -21.66 17.95
N ASN A 87 -3.46 -21.68 19.23
CA ASN A 87 -3.11 -22.74 20.18
C ASN A 87 -1.59 -23.04 20.22
N GLY A 88 -0.75 -22.01 20.11
CA GLY A 88 0.71 -22.14 20.08
C GLY A 88 1.30 -22.63 18.75
N VAL A 89 0.47 -22.97 17.76
CA VAL A 89 0.91 -23.34 16.40
C VAL A 89 0.99 -22.09 15.54
N ALA A 90 2.14 -21.87 14.91
CA ALA A 90 2.41 -20.74 14.02
C ALA A 90 2.50 -21.22 12.56
N VAL A 91 1.77 -20.55 11.66
CA VAL A 91 1.72 -20.84 10.22
C VAL A 91 2.01 -19.56 9.44
N SER A 92 3.02 -19.60 8.57
CA SER A 92 3.32 -18.49 7.67
C SER A 92 2.25 -18.39 6.59
N ILE A 93 1.62 -17.23 6.45
CA ILE A 93 0.50 -16.97 5.51
C ILE A 93 0.85 -15.89 4.47
N GLY A 94 2.12 -15.49 4.36
CA GLY A 94 2.59 -14.63 3.28
C GLY A 94 4.09 -14.40 3.34
N ARG A 95 4.67 -14.05 2.20
CA ARG A 95 6.07 -13.64 2.05
C ARG A 95 6.15 -12.27 1.41
N SER A 96 7.21 -11.54 1.75
CA SER A 96 7.52 -10.22 1.17
C SER A 96 8.04 -10.35 -0.27
N ALA A 97 8.71 -11.46 -0.58
CA ALA A 97 9.16 -11.77 -1.94
C ALA A 97 7.93 -11.92 -2.85
N LYS A 98 7.77 -11.00 -3.80
CA LYS A 98 6.61 -10.87 -4.73
C LYS A 98 5.37 -10.20 -4.15
N SER A 99 5.51 -9.39 -3.10
CA SER A 99 4.41 -8.52 -2.67
C SER A 99 4.07 -7.50 -3.76
N THR A 100 2.78 -7.31 -4.03
CA THR A 100 2.30 -6.30 -4.99
C THR A 100 1.55 -5.20 -4.26
N LEU A 101 1.76 -3.97 -4.69
CA LEU A 101 1.09 -2.79 -4.16
C LEU A 101 0.22 -2.18 -5.25
N GLU A 102 -1.08 -2.10 -5.01
CA GLU A 102 -2.02 -1.45 -5.90
C GLU A 102 -2.52 -0.14 -5.27
N HIS A 103 -2.41 0.96 -6.02
CA HIS A 103 -2.92 2.27 -5.60
C HIS A 103 -4.32 2.48 -6.17
N GLY A 104 -5.30 2.62 -5.29
CA GLY A 104 -6.65 3.08 -5.61
C GLY A 104 -6.84 4.54 -5.22
N SER A 105 -7.97 5.15 -5.63
CA SER A 105 -8.25 6.57 -5.40
C SER A 105 -8.25 7.00 -3.92
N ASN A 106 -8.53 6.09 -2.98
CA ASN A 106 -8.54 6.37 -1.53
C ASN A 106 -7.99 5.21 -0.67
N VAL A 107 -7.57 4.11 -1.29
CA VAL A 107 -7.17 2.88 -0.60
C VAL A 107 -5.94 2.33 -1.30
N ASN A 108 -4.93 1.97 -0.52
CA ASN A 108 -3.78 1.23 -0.99
C ASN A 108 -3.94 -0.23 -0.59
N THR A 109 -3.80 -1.13 -1.56
CA THR A 109 -3.93 -2.56 -1.33
C THR A 109 -2.56 -3.21 -1.45
N LEU A 110 -2.05 -3.72 -0.33
CA LEU A 110 -0.80 -4.47 -0.28
C LEU A 110 -1.11 -5.96 -0.19
N THR A 111 -0.67 -6.73 -1.19
CA THR A 111 -0.93 -8.16 -1.30
C THR A 111 0.36 -8.95 -1.07
N TYR A 112 0.30 -9.92 -0.17
CA TYR A 112 1.36 -10.89 0.12
C TYR A 112 0.97 -12.27 -0.40
N ARG A 113 1.95 -13.04 -0.87
CA ARG A 113 1.77 -14.39 -1.44
C ARG A 113 2.75 -15.39 -0.87
#